data_AF-A0A1V5KTX6-F1
#
_entry.id   AF-A0A1V5KTX6-F1
#
_cell.length_a   1.000
_cell.length_b   1.000
_cell.length_c   1.000
_cell.angle_alpha   90.00
_cell.angle_beta   90.00
_cell.angle_gamma   90.00
#
_symmetry.space_group_name_H-M   'P 1'
#
loop_
_entity.id
_entity.type
_entity.pdbx_description
1 polymer ?
#
loop_
_entity_poly.entity_id
_entity_poly.type
_entity_poly.pdbx_seq_one_letter_code
_entity_poly.pdbx_strand_id
1 'polypeptide(L)'
;MKQHILYLFTRTPLHVGAGSSVGAIDQPVQRERHTGFPIIPGSSIKGVFADEWNDALEIDSEGKKTRGNGDAAWLFGSDSDKNPHAGALQFSEAKLFAFPVRSAKGCFAWITCPLILKRAIRDGVLSSSMLPFVEEVSRLFCSPESGSDLDPDSHCLVSANNKSIVIGENAVLEEYTFSKHDTAVPVELMDAVASVIQDSLWKEEVPNRFVILSDGQMSYFARNACEVAQHVT
;
A
#
# COMPACT_ATOMS: atom_id res chain seq x y z
N MET A 1 16.24 -12.16 -14.52
CA MET A 1 14.79 -12.44 -14.49
C MET A 1 14.07 -11.15 -14.81
N LYS A 2 13.13 -11.13 -15.76
CA LYS A 2 12.38 -9.91 -16.10
C LYS A 2 11.34 -9.66 -15.01
N GLN A 3 11.27 -8.45 -14.47
CA GLN A 3 10.31 -8.06 -13.44
C GLN A 3 9.40 -6.97 -13.98
N HIS A 4 8.15 -6.99 -13.55
CA HIS A 4 7.14 -5.98 -13.85
C HIS A 4 6.48 -5.55 -12.55
N ILE A 5 6.31 -4.25 -12.36
CA ILE A 5 5.66 -3.70 -11.18
C ILE A 5 4.18 -3.51 -11.50
N LEU A 6 3.32 -4.10 -10.67
CA LEU A 6 1.88 -3.92 -10.73
C LEU A 6 1.47 -2.91 -9.64
N TYR A 7 0.81 -1.84 -10.05
CA TYR A 7 0.22 -0.87 -9.14
C TYR A 7 -1.27 -1.09 -9.01
N LEU A 8 -1.77 -1.08 -7.78
CA LEU A 8 -3.18 -1.30 -7.46
C LEU A 8 -3.73 -0.06 -6.76
N PHE A 9 -4.64 0.65 -7.43
CA PHE A 9 -5.34 1.81 -6.88
C PHE A 9 -6.80 1.46 -6.61
N THR A 10 -7.19 1.40 -5.34
CA THR A 10 -8.53 1.00 -4.92
C THR A 10 -9.53 2.12 -5.14
N ARG A 11 -10.50 1.90 -6.05
CA ARG A 11 -11.61 2.85 -6.31
C ARG A 11 -12.84 2.62 -5.44
N THR A 12 -12.93 1.44 -4.85
CA THR A 12 -13.96 1.04 -3.89
C THR A 12 -13.26 0.47 -2.65
N PRO A 13 -13.95 0.38 -1.50
CA PRO A 13 -13.46 -0.42 -0.39
C PRO A 13 -13.09 -1.83 -0.87
N LEU A 14 -11.91 -2.29 -0.46
CA LEU A 14 -11.37 -3.61 -0.86
C LEU A 14 -11.24 -4.49 0.37
N HIS A 15 -11.92 -5.64 0.34
CA HIS A 15 -11.82 -6.66 1.37
C HIS A 15 -11.06 -7.88 0.85
N VAL A 16 -9.83 -8.07 1.33
CA VAL A 16 -9.07 -9.32 1.14
C VAL A 16 -9.05 -10.05 2.47
N GLY A 17 -9.94 -11.03 2.64
CA GLY A 17 -10.20 -11.66 3.93
C GLY A 17 -9.05 -12.53 4.42
N ALA A 18 -8.74 -12.45 5.72
CA ALA A 18 -7.78 -13.31 6.41
C ALA A 18 -8.41 -14.59 7.00
N GLY A 19 -9.68 -14.83 6.72
CA GLY A 19 -10.52 -15.81 7.40
C GLY A 19 -11.15 -15.24 8.68
N SER A 20 -11.98 -16.05 9.34
CA SER A 20 -12.66 -15.64 10.58
C SER A 20 -11.66 -15.50 11.74
N SER A 21 -11.79 -14.43 12.51
CA SER A 21 -10.97 -14.20 13.71
C SER A 21 -11.80 -14.23 14.99
N VAL A 22 -11.19 -14.68 16.09
CA VAL A 22 -11.74 -14.53 17.44
C VAL A 22 -11.28 -13.17 17.97
N GLY A 23 -11.96 -12.11 17.55
CA GLY A 23 -11.61 -10.73 17.90
C GLY A 23 -12.82 -9.81 17.79
N ALA A 24 -12.60 -8.50 17.95
CA ALA A 24 -13.66 -7.50 17.78
C ALA A 24 -14.16 -7.38 16.32
N ILE A 25 -13.39 -7.92 15.36
CA ILE A 25 -13.70 -7.93 13.93
C ILE A 25 -13.82 -9.38 13.49
N ASP A 26 -15.01 -9.77 13.01
CA ASP A 26 -15.28 -11.15 12.59
C ASP A 26 -14.45 -11.55 11.37
N GLN A 27 -14.39 -10.66 10.36
CA GLN A 27 -13.68 -10.87 9.10
C GLN A 27 -12.65 -9.76 8.88
N PRO A 28 -11.44 -9.86 9.45
CA PRO A 28 -10.39 -8.89 9.22
C PRO A 28 -9.78 -9.03 7.81
N VAL A 29 -9.26 -7.91 7.30
CA VAL A 29 -8.42 -7.91 6.10
C VAL A 29 -7.04 -8.52 6.39
N GLN A 30 -6.40 -9.07 5.36
CA GLN A 30 -5.05 -9.62 5.45
C GLN A 30 -4.01 -8.54 5.71
N ARG A 31 -3.05 -8.87 6.60
CA ARG A 31 -2.00 -7.97 7.06
C ARG A 31 -0.66 -8.66 7.16
N GLU A 32 0.40 -7.92 6.86
CA GLU A 32 1.77 -8.33 7.17
C GLU A 32 1.96 -8.34 8.70
N ARG A 33 2.36 -9.48 9.28
CA ARG A 33 2.30 -9.70 10.74
C ARG A 33 3.12 -8.72 11.57
N HIS A 34 4.35 -8.39 11.15
CA HIS A 34 5.28 -7.57 11.92
C HIS A 34 5.06 -6.06 11.78
N THR A 35 4.53 -5.59 10.65
CA THR A 35 4.22 -4.16 10.43
C THR A 35 2.76 -3.84 10.70
N GLY A 36 1.87 -4.82 10.58
CA GLY A 36 0.42 -4.64 10.57
C GLY A 36 -0.14 -3.97 9.32
N PHE A 37 0.67 -3.69 8.30
CA PHE A 37 0.18 -3.09 7.06
C PHE A 37 -0.74 -4.04 6.31
N PRO A 38 -1.86 -3.55 5.74
CA PRO A 38 -2.69 -4.35 4.84
C PRO A 38 -1.87 -4.80 3.62
N ILE A 39 -2.14 -6.02 3.17
CA ILE A 39 -1.48 -6.66 2.03
C ILE A 39 -2.51 -7.35 1.15
N ILE A 40 -2.12 -7.59 -0.10
CA ILE A 40 -2.84 -8.52 -0.98
C ILE A 40 -1.86 -9.65 -1.33
N PRO A 41 -2.14 -10.90 -0.92
CA PRO A 41 -1.26 -12.02 -1.24
C PRO A 41 -1.06 -12.18 -2.74
N GLY A 42 0.15 -12.58 -3.13
CA GLY A 42 0.44 -12.91 -4.52
C GLY A 42 -0.48 -14.00 -5.07
N SER A 43 -0.92 -14.95 -4.22
CA SER A 43 -1.90 -15.98 -4.59
C SER A 43 -3.29 -15.40 -4.90
N SER A 44 -3.74 -14.38 -4.15
CA SER A 44 -5.01 -13.69 -4.41
C SER A 44 -4.96 -12.92 -5.71
N ILE A 45 -3.86 -12.19 -5.96
CA ILE A 45 -3.67 -11.46 -7.23
C ILE A 45 -3.61 -12.44 -8.39
N LYS A 46 -2.80 -13.50 -8.28
CA LYS A 46 -2.71 -14.57 -9.26
C LYS A 46 -4.08 -15.18 -9.57
N GLY A 47 -4.88 -15.44 -8.54
CA GLY A 47 -6.22 -16.00 -8.67
C GLY A 47 -7.13 -15.12 -9.53
N VAL A 48 -7.17 -13.81 -9.27
CA VAL A 48 -7.95 -12.85 -10.07
C VAL A 48 -7.47 -12.81 -11.52
N PHE A 49 -6.16 -12.71 -11.76
CA PHE A 49 -5.62 -12.70 -13.12
C PHE A 49 -5.92 -14.01 -13.87
N ALA A 50 -5.86 -15.15 -13.19
CA ALA A 50 -6.13 -16.46 -13.79
C ALA A 50 -7.62 -16.68 -14.07
N ASP A 51 -8.52 -16.06 -13.29
CA ASP A 51 -9.98 -16.14 -13.48
C ASP A 51 -10.45 -15.23 -14.62
N GLU A 52 -9.86 -14.03 -14.75
CA GLU A 52 -10.13 -13.09 -15.85
C GLU A 52 -9.47 -13.51 -17.17
N TRP A 53 -8.53 -14.46 -17.13
CA TRP A 53 -7.93 -15.02 -18.34
C TRP A 53 -8.95 -15.94 -19.01
N ASN A 54 -9.71 -15.38 -19.96
CA ASN A 54 -10.83 -15.98 -20.70
C ASN A 54 -10.44 -17.18 -21.61
N ASP A 55 -9.72 -18.15 -21.06
CA ASP A 55 -9.44 -19.42 -21.73
C ASP A 55 -10.55 -20.43 -21.47
N ALA A 56 -10.81 -21.30 -22.45
CA ALA A 56 -11.75 -22.39 -22.29
C ALA A 56 -11.21 -23.38 -21.24
N LEU A 57 -11.91 -23.49 -20.12
CA LEU A 57 -11.63 -24.52 -19.12
C LEU A 57 -12.04 -25.89 -19.67
N GLU A 58 -11.16 -26.88 -19.51
CA GLU A 58 -11.46 -28.26 -19.84
C GLU A 58 -12.27 -28.89 -18.71
N ILE A 59 -13.26 -29.72 -19.04
CA ILE A 59 -14.02 -30.49 -18.06
C ILE A 59 -13.37 -31.86 -17.97
N ASP A 60 -12.89 -32.22 -16.78
CA ASP A 60 -12.32 -33.54 -16.54
C ASP A 60 -13.41 -34.62 -16.44
N SER A 61 -12.98 -35.87 -16.24
CA SER A 61 -13.88 -37.03 -16.12
C SER A 61 -14.83 -36.97 -14.92
N GLU A 62 -14.56 -36.11 -13.94
CA GLU A 62 -15.37 -35.92 -12.73
C GLU A 62 -16.29 -34.67 -12.84
N GLY A 63 -16.27 -33.99 -14.00
CA GLY A 63 -17.08 -32.80 -14.23
C GLY A 63 -16.47 -31.51 -13.68
N LYS A 64 -15.23 -31.54 -13.20
CA LYS A 64 -14.53 -30.38 -12.66
C LYS A 64 -13.87 -29.60 -13.81
N LYS A 65 -14.01 -28.28 -13.75
CA LYS A 65 -13.34 -27.36 -14.67
C LYS A 65 -11.87 -27.25 -14.29
N THR A 66 -10.97 -27.47 -15.25
CA THR A 66 -9.52 -27.47 -15.07
C THR A 66 -8.85 -26.65 -16.16
N ARG A 67 -7.69 -26.09 -15.82
CA ARG A 67 -6.73 -25.46 -16.73
C ARG A 67 -5.71 -26.53 -17.14
N GLY A 68 -6.07 -27.35 -18.12
CA GLY A 68 -5.20 -28.42 -18.62
C GLY A 68 -4.22 -27.99 -19.72
N ASN A 69 -4.54 -26.94 -20.45
CA ASN A 69 -3.85 -26.48 -21.65
C ASN A 69 -4.10 -24.96 -21.84
N GLY A 70 -3.33 -24.32 -22.71
CA GLY A 70 -3.50 -22.92 -23.11
C GLY A 70 -2.59 -21.96 -22.34
N ASP A 71 -2.77 -20.68 -22.65
CA ASP A 71 -1.97 -19.60 -22.08
C ASP A 71 -2.21 -19.48 -20.57
N ALA A 72 -3.44 -19.69 -20.09
CA ALA A 72 -3.76 -19.69 -18.67
C ALA A 72 -2.97 -20.76 -17.91
N ALA A 73 -2.93 -22.00 -18.42
CA ALA A 73 -2.18 -23.09 -17.80
C ALA A 73 -0.68 -22.78 -17.81
N TRP A 74 -0.14 -22.28 -18.92
CA TRP A 74 1.26 -21.90 -19.02
C TRP A 74 1.64 -20.76 -18.06
N LEU A 75 0.84 -19.69 -17.99
CA LEU A 75 1.13 -18.49 -17.20
C LEU A 75 0.92 -18.72 -15.70
N PHE A 76 -0.18 -19.37 -15.32
CA PHE A 76 -0.62 -19.50 -13.93
C PHE A 76 -0.46 -20.91 -13.36
N GLY A 77 -0.19 -21.91 -14.20
CA GLY A 77 -0.02 -23.30 -13.81
C GLY A 77 -1.24 -24.15 -14.14
N SER A 78 -0.98 -25.43 -14.40
CA SER A 78 -2.01 -26.43 -14.67
C SER A 78 -2.46 -27.10 -13.37
N ASP A 79 -3.78 -27.20 -13.20
CA ASP A 79 -4.45 -27.93 -12.12
C ASP A 79 -5.12 -29.22 -12.63
N SER A 80 -4.73 -29.67 -13.83
CA SER A 80 -5.11 -30.97 -14.38
C SER A 80 -4.24 -32.09 -13.81
N ASP A 81 -4.86 -33.16 -13.35
CA ASP A 81 -4.17 -34.34 -12.82
C ASP A 81 -3.33 -35.07 -13.88
N LYS A 82 -3.63 -34.87 -15.17
CA LYS A 82 -2.90 -35.52 -16.28
C LYS A 82 -1.55 -34.86 -16.54
N ASN A 83 -1.47 -33.54 -16.40
CA ASN A 83 -0.28 -32.74 -16.69
C ASN A 83 -0.11 -31.59 -15.68
N PRO A 84 0.14 -31.87 -14.39
CA PRO A 84 0.32 -30.83 -13.38
C PRO A 84 1.66 -30.13 -13.59
N HIS A 85 1.65 -28.80 -13.65
CA HIS A 85 2.87 -28.01 -13.73
C HIS A 85 2.71 -26.61 -13.13
N ALA A 86 3.82 -26.02 -12.70
CA ALA A 86 3.86 -24.65 -12.23
C ALA A 86 3.63 -23.66 -13.39
N GLY A 87 3.15 -22.46 -13.05
CA GLY A 87 3.02 -21.37 -14.01
C GLY A 87 4.34 -20.65 -14.25
N ALA A 88 4.46 -19.99 -15.39
CA ALA A 88 5.61 -19.16 -15.77
C ALA A 88 5.67 -17.84 -15.00
N LEU A 89 4.54 -17.36 -14.45
CA LEU A 89 4.47 -16.11 -13.69
C LEU A 89 4.55 -16.35 -12.18
N GLN A 90 5.38 -15.55 -11.51
CA GLN A 90 5.44 -15.47 -10.06
C GLN A 90 4.89 -14.12 -9.59
N PHE A 91 3.80 -14.17 -8.82
CA PHE A 91 3.20 -12.99 -8.21
C PHE A 91 3.76 -12.81 -6.80
N SER A 92 4.35 -11.64 -6.54
CA SER A 92 4.65 -11.20 -5.18
C SER A 92 3.41 -10.59 -4.53
N GLU A 93 3.44 -10.51 -3.21
CA GLU A 93 2.47 -9.75 -2.43
C GLU A 93 2.44 -8.27 -2.86
N ALA A 94 1.23 -7.69 -2.98
CA ALA A 94 1.09 -6.24 -3.09
C ALA A 94 1.19 -5.62 -1.69
N LYS A 95 2.14 -4.70 -1.55
CA LYS A 95 2.45 -4.01 -0.29
C LYS A 95 1.89 -2.60 -0.33
N LEU A 96 1.47 -2.10 0.82
CA LEU A 96 0.99 -0.74 0.99
C LEU A 96 2.05 0.30 0.56
N PHE A 97 1.65 1.25 -0.27
CA PHE A 97 2.49 2.38 -0.72
C PHE A 97 2.02 3.73 -0.15
N ALA A 98 0.70 3.95 -0.16
CA ALA A 98 0.06 5.11 0.44
C ALA A 98 -1.32 4.69 0.97
N PHE A 99 -1.74 5.27 2.09
CA PHE A 99 -3.02 4.96 2.73
C PHE A 99 -3.83 6.24 2.91
N PRO A 100 -5.13 6.26 2.57
CA PRO A 100 -5.98 7.43 2.81
C PRO A 100 -6.42 7.49 4.26
N VAL A 101 -6.30 8.65 4.89
CA VAL A 101 -6.87 8.97 6.21
C VAL A 101 -7.58 10.32 6.17
N ARG A 102 -8.64 10.47 6.96
CA ARG A 102 -9.36 11.73 7.05
C ARG A 102 -8.43 12.84 7.54
N SER A 103 -8.55 14.02 6.94
CA SER A 103 -7.85 15.21 7.40
C SER A 103 -8.84 16.35 7.66
N ALA A 104 -8.57 17.15 8.70
CA ALA A 104 -9.41 18.29 9.05
C ALA A 104 -9.43 19.37 7.94
N LYS A 105 -8.37 19.46 7.14
CA LYS A 105 -8.29 20.31 5.95
C LYS A 105 -8.08 19.45 4.71
N GLY A 106 -8.77 19.80 3.62
CA GLY A 106 -8.63 19.06 2.38
C GLY A 106 -9.35 17.70 2.37
N CYS A 107 -10.21 17.38 3.33
CA CYS A 107 -10.98 16.12 3.39
C CYS A 107 -10.15 14.88 3.78
N PHE A 108 -9.06 14.57 3.06
CA PHE A 108 -8.20 13.43 3.35
C PHE A 108 -6.74 13.69 2.94
N ALA A 109 -5.83 12.92 3.54
CA ALA A 109 -4.42 12.86 3.22
C ALA A 109 -4.02 11.44 2.78
N TRP A 110 -3.02 11.34 1.90
CA TRP A 110 -2.32 10.09 1.59
C TRP A 110 -1.08 9.98 2.46
N ILE A 111 -1.15 9.14 3.49
CA ILE A 111 -0.04 8.92 4.42
C ILE A 111 0.89 7.82 3.91
N THR A 112 2.18 8.00 4.20
CA THR A 112 3.23 6.99 4.05
C THR A 112 4.23 7.08 5.20
N CYS A 113 5.29 6.26 5.18
CA CYS A 113 6.39 6.33 6.15
C CYS A 113 7.74 5.95 5.55
N PRO A 114 8.86 6.20 6.24
CA PRO A 114 10.18 5.83 5.77
C PRO A 114 10.33 4.35 5.42
N LEU A 115 9.74 3.43 6.20
CA LEU A 115 9.79 2.00 5.88
C LEU A 115 9.16 1.67 4.53
N ILE A 116 8.01 2.28 4.21
CA ILE A 116 7.34 2.09 2.91
C ILE A 116 8.21 2.65 1.78
N LEU A 117 8.75 3.86 1.94
CA LEU A 117 9.61 4.48 0.93
C LEU A 117 10.90 3.69 0.68
N LYS A 118 11.55 3.16 1.73
CA LYS A 118 12.71 2.26 1.60
C LYS A 118 12.36 0.98 0.85
N ARG A 119 11.19 0.39 1.12
CA ARG A 119 10.70 -0.79 0.38
C ARG A 119 10.42 -0.46 -1.08
N ALA A 120 9.83 0.69 -1.37
CA ALA A 120 9.59 1.16 -2.73
C ALA A 120 10.89 1.37 -3.51
N ILE A 121 11.93 1.93 -2.87
CA ILE A 121 13.27 2.04 -3.48
C ILE A 121 13.88 0.66 -3.74
N ARG A 122 13.88 -0.23 -2.73
CA ARG A 122 14.41 -1.60 -2.84
C ARG A 122 13.73 -2.40 -3.95
N ASP A 123 12.41 -2.25 -4.07
CA ASP A 123 11.57 -3.00 -5.02
C ASP A 123 11.53 -2.30 -6.41
N GLY A 124 12.28 -1.22 -6.62
CA GLY A 124 12.44 -0.53 -7.92
C GLY A 124 11.30 0.40 -8.32
N VAL A 125 10.38 0.69 -7.40
CA VAL A 125 9.28 1.66 -7.60
C VAL A 125 9.79 3.10 -7.61
N LEU A 126 10.77 3.40 -6.75
CA LEU A 126 11.40 4.71 -6.64
C LEU A 126 12.90 4.61 -6.92
N SER A 127 13.49 5.70 -7.40
CA SER A 127 14.93 5.78 -7.67
C SER A 127 15.76 5.63 -6.40
N SER A 128 16.89 4.93 -6.48
CA SER A 128 17.88 4.82 -5.39
C SER A 128 18.50 6.16 -5.00
N SER A 129 18.45 7.17 -5.89
CA SER A 129 18.85 8.54 -5.57
C SER A 129 18.05 9.17 -4.44
N MET A 130 16.87 8.65 -4.11
CA MET A 130 16.02 9.14 -3.01
C MET A 130 16.42 8.57 -1.65
N LEU A 131 17.28 7.55 -1.61
CA LEU A 131 17.63 6.87 -0.35
C LEU A 131 18.24 7.79 0.71
N PRO A 132 19.16 8.73 0.39
CA PRO A 132 19.73 9.65 1.38
C PRO A 132 18.67 10.48 2.10
N PHE A 133 17.69 11.01 1.36
CA PHE A 133 16.57 11.75 1.95
C PHE A 133 15.71 10.85 2.84
N VAL A 134 15.34 9.65 2.38
CA VAL A 134 14.52 8.73 3.19
C VAL A 134 15.24 8.30 4.48
N GLU A 135 16.56 8.16 4.45
CA GLU A 135 17.38 7.90 5.64
C GLU A 135 17.44 9.09 6.60
N GLU A 136 17.50 10.32 6.09
CA GLU A 136 17.38 11.53 6.90
C GLU A 136 16.04 11.59 7.62
N VAL A 137 14.93 11.38 6.90
CA VAL A 137 13.58 11.32 7.49
C VAL A 137 13.46 10.20 8.51
N SER A 138 14.11 9.05 8.26
CA SER A 138 14.14 7.97 9.25
C SER A 138 14.84 8.37 10.54
N ARG A 139 15.98 9.07 10.45
CA ARG A 139 16.71 9.55 11.64
C ARG A 139 15.88 10.56 12.42
N LEU A 140 15.22 11.47 11.71
CA LEU A 140 14.30 12.44 12.32
C LEU A 140 13.20 11.74 13.13
N PHE A 141 12.63 10.64 12.63
CA PHE A 141 11.59 9.91 13.33
C PHE A 141 12.09 8.86 14.35
N CYS A 142 13.39 8.57 14.42
CA CYS A 142 13.96 7.56 15.31
C CYS A 142 14.72 8.14 16.51
N SER A 143 15.06 9.42 16.49
CA SER A 143 15.86 10.03 17.55
C SER A 143 15.27 11.38 17.93
N PRO A 144 14.82 11.58 19.17
CA PRO A 144 14.93 12.92 19.74
C PRO A 144 16.43 13.23 19.70
N GLU A 145 16.84 14.24 18.95
CA GLU A 145 18.19 14.78 19.10
C GLU A 145 18.44 14.98 20.59
N SER A 146 19.59 14.56 21.11
CA SER A 146 19.91 14.61 22.54
C SER A 146 19.58 16.00 23.12
N GLY A 147 18.46 16.13 23.83
CA GLY A 147 17.97 17.40 24.39
C GLY A 147 16.76 18.05 23.68
N SER A 148 16.19 17.42 22.66
CA SER A 148 14.91 17.82 22.05
C SER A 148 13.76 17.01 22.67
N ASP A 149 12.77 17.70 23.24
CA ASP A 149 11.50 17.12 23.72
C ASP A 149 10.56 16.73 22.56
N LEU A 150 11.10 16.57 21.35
CA LEU A 150 10.32 16.31 20.15
C LEU A 150 9.91 14.84 20.14
N ASP A 151 8.63 14.59 20.38
CA ASP A 151 8.01 13.31 20.11
C ASP A 151 7.96 13.07 18.58
N PRO A 152 8.68 12.07 18.05
CA PRO A 152 8.65 11.73 16.63
C PRO A 152 7.26 11.44 16.09
N ASP A 153 6.38 10.89 16.94
CA ASP A 153 5.01 10.53 16.59
C ASP A 153 4.06 11.74 16.59
N SER A 154 4.54 12.91 17.00
CA SER A 154 3.82 14.19 16.96
C SER A 154 4.23 15.07 15.76
N HIS A 155 5.05 14.56 14.84
CA HIS A 155 5.54 15.31 13.68
C HIS A 155 5.16 14.65 12.34
N CYS A 156 5.09 15.48 11.30
CA CYS A 156 4.91 15.00 9.92
C CYS A 156 5.74 15.82 8.94
N LEU A 157 6.04 15.23 7.78
CA LEU A 157 6.53 15.98 6.62
C LEU A 157 5.41 16.05 5.58
N VAL A 158 5.31 17.21 4.93
CA VAL A 158 4.38 17.46 3.83
C VAL A 158 5.15 18.00 2.64
N SER A 159 4.62 17.83 1.44
CA SER A 159 5.20 18.47 0.25
C SER A 159 5.29 19.99 0.45
N ALA A 160 6.37 20.62 -0.06
CA ALA A 160 6.62 22.06 0.08
C ALA A 160 5.45 22.93 -0.44
N ASN A 161 4.66 22.42 -1.39
CA ASN A 161 3.51 23.10 -1.97
C ASN A 161 2.16 22.69 -1.33
N ASN A 162 2.16 21.81 -0.33
CA ASN A 162 0.94 21.29 0.27
C ASN A 162 0.26 22.36 1.16
N LYS A 163 -0.67 23.09 0.56
CA LYS A 163 -1.58 24.00 1.28
C LYS A 163 -2.90 23.32 1.66
N SER A 164 -3.17 22.12 1.17
CA SER A 164 -4.47 21.48 1.31
C SER A 164 -4.63 20.74 2.64
N ILE A 165 -3.53 20.32 3.28
CA ILE A 165 -3.57 19.54 4.53
C ILE A 165 -3.21 20.39 5.76
N VAL A 166 -2.31 21.37 5.60
CA VAL A 166 -1.77 22.12 6.75
C VAL A 166 -2.69 23.29 7.16
N ILE A 167 -2.96 23.40 8.47
CA ILE A 167 -3.64 24.51 9.15
C ILE A 167 -2.61 25.20 10.06
N GLY A 168 -2.11 26.37 9.66
CA GLY A 168 -0.99 27.02 10.35
C GLY A 168 0.29 26.22 10.16
N GLU A 169 0.87 25.71 11.25
CA GLU A 169 2.03 24.81 11.24
C GLU A 169 1.67 23.33 11.50
N ASN A 170 0.37 23.00 11.54
CA ASN A 170 -0.08 21.67 11.93
C ASN A 170 -0.88 20.97 10.82
N ALA A 171 -0.72 19.65 10.71
CA ALA A 171 -1.65 18.77 10.01
C ALA A 171 -2.50 18.02 11.03
N VAL A 172 -3.82 17.99 10.85
CA VAL A 172 -4.73 17.23 11.71
C VAL A 172 -5.29 16.05 10.92
N LEU A 173 -4.93 14.83 11.32
CA LEU A 173 -5.34 13.58 10.69
C LEU A 173 -6.17 12.77 11.70
N GLU A 174 -7.40 12.45 11.33
CA GLU A 174 -8.44 12.01 12.27
C GLU A 174 -8.56 12.97 13.48
N GLU A 175 -8.16 12.51 14.66
CA GLU A 175 -8.13 13.28 15.92
C GLU A 175 -6.70 13.67 16.35
N TYR A 176 -5.69 13.25 15.59
CA TYR A 176 -4.28 13.46 15.91
C TYR A 176 -3.76 14.73 15.24
N THR A 177 -3.00 15.53 15.99
CA THR A 177 -2.36 16.75 15.51
C THR A 177 -0.87 16.51 15.36
N PHE A 178 -0.34 16.78 14.16
CA PHE A 178 1.06 16.65 13.81
C PHE A 178 1.65 18.01 13.49
N SER A 179 2.74 18.38 14.17
CA SER A 179 3.53 19.55 13.81
C SER A 179 4.27 19.27 12.50
N LYS A 180 4.12 20.17 11.53
CA LYS A 180 4.84 20.09 10.26
C LYS A 180 6.33 20.36 10.53
N HIS A 181 7.20 19.44 10.12
CA HIS A 181 8.64 19.64 10.17
C HIS A 181 9.12 20.53 9.00
N ASP A 182 10.19 21.31 9.22
CA ASP A 182 10.73 22.23 8.21
C ASP A 182 11.51 21.53 7.09
N THR A 183 11.81 20.24 7.26
CA THR A 183 12.46 19.43 6.21
C THR A 183 11.55 19.36 4.99
N ALA A 184 11.99 19.98 3.90
CA ALA A 184 11.27 19.97 2.64
C ALA A 184 11.31 18.58 1.99
N VAL A 185 10.15 18.05 1.61
CA VAL A 185 10.07 16.86 0.76
C VAL A 185 10.56 17.23 -0.65
N PRO A 186 11.57 16.52 -1.22
CA PRO A 186 12.11 16.82 -2.55
C PRO A 186 11.03 16.77 -3.62
N VAL A 187 11.08 17.71 -4.56
CA VAL A 187 10.15 17.77 -5.70
C VAL A 187 10.27 16.50 -6.53
N GLU A 188 11.48 15.98 -6.70
CA GLU A 188 11.77 14.78 -7.47
C GLU A 188 11.13 13.53 -6.83
N LEU A 189 11.03 13.48 -5.49
CA LEU A 189 10.31 12.42 -4.81
C LEU A 189 8.81 12.53 -5.10
N MET A 190 8.25 13.74 -5.01
CA MET A 190 6.83 13.96 -5.30
C MET A 190 6.48 13.67 -6.77
N ASP A 191 7.34 14.03 -7.72
CA ASP A 191 7.17 13.71 -9.13
C ASP A 191 7.24 12.20 -9.38
N ALA A 192 8.16 11.50 -8.71
CA ALA A 192 8.25 10.04 -8.78
C ALA A 192 7.00 9.37 -8.19
N VAL A 193 6.52 9.82 -7.03
CA VAL A 193 5.28 9.36 -6.39
C VAL A 193 4.07 9.63 -7.29
N ALA A 194 3.95 10.82 -7.88
CA ALA A 194 2.86 11.16 -8.81
C ALA A 194 2.87 10.32 -10.09
N SER A 195 4.04 9.79 -10.47
CA SER A 195 4.22 9.00 -11.69
C SER A 195 4.06 7.49 -11.48
N VAL A 196 3.88 7.00 -10.24
CA VAL A 196 3.75 5.55 -9.98
C VAL A 196 2.50 4.94 -10.63
N ILE A 197 1.42 5.70 -10.77
CA ILE A 197 0.15 5.22 -11.35
C ILE A 197 -0.30 6.19 -12.43
N GLN A 198 -0.74 5.64 -13.57
CA GLN A 198 -1.35 6.40 -14.65
C GLN A 198 -2.83 6.69 -14.37
N ASP A 199 -3.11 7.39 -13.26
CA ASP A 199 -4.45 7.86 -12.89
C ASP A 199 -4.41 9.38 -12.71
N SER A 200 -5.34 10.09 -13.35
CA SER A 200 -5.33 11.56 -13.37
C SER A 200 -5.56 12.15 -11.98
N LEU A 201 -6.47 11.56 -11.20
CA LEU A 201 -6.73 12.00 -9.83
C LEU A 201 -5.49 11.81 -8.96
N TRP A 202 -4.83 10.65 -9.08
CA TRP A 202 -3.58 10.40 -8.37
C TRP A 202 -2.52 11.45 -8.68
N LYS A 203 -2.25 11.65 -9.98
CA LYS A 203 -1.20 12.54 -10.44
C LYS A 203 -1.43 14.01 -10.05
N GLU A 204 -2.66 14.47 -10.09
CA GLU A 204 -3.03 15.86 -9.77
C GLU A 204 -3.10 16.12 -8.25
N GLU A 205 -3.61 15.16 -7.48
CA GLU A 205 -3.91 15.37 -6.06
C GLU A 205 -2.81 14.89 -5.11
N VAL A 206 -1.98 13.88 -5.46
CA VAL A 206 -0.93 13.38 -4.53
C VAL A 206 -0.01 14.48 -4.05
N PRO A 207 0.50 15.41 -4.90
CA PRO A 207 1.46 16.41 -4.45
C PRO A 207 0.87 17.35 -3.38
N ASN A 208 -0.46 17.50 -3.37
CA ASN A 208 -1.19 18.37 -2.48
C ASN A 208 -1.69 17.66 -1.22
N ARG A 209 -1.58 16.34 -1.13
CA ARG A 209 -2.20 15.52 -0.06
C ARG A 209 -1.28 14.50 0.58
N PHE A 210 -0.06 14.36 0.06
CA PHE A 210 0.91 13.41 0.57
C PHE A 210 1.51 13.88 1.90
N VAL A 211 1.55 12.98 2.87
CA VAL A 211 2.08 13.21 4.22
C VAL A 211 2.97 12.03 4.60
N ILE A 212 4.18 12.30 5.07
CA ILE A 212 5.09 11.29 5.60
C ILE A 212 5.03 11.36 7.12
N LEU A 213 4.67 10.24 7.75
CA LEU A 213 4.63 10.05 9.19
C LEU A 213 5.74 9.10 9.65
N SER A 214 5.91 8.98 10.97
CA SER A 214 6.73 7.92 11.55
C SER A 214 6.21 6.52 11.16
N ASP A 215 7.08 5.51 11.22
CA ASP A 215 6.67 4.11 10.99
C ASP A 215 5.60 3.67 12.00
N GLY A 216 5.66 4.18 13.24
CA GLY A 216 4.70 3.90 14.31
C GLY A 216 3.31 4.44 14.00
N GLN A 217 3.21 5.72 13.64
CA GLN A 217 1.94 6.37 13.28
C GLN A 217 1.35 5.78 12.00
N MET A 218 2.17 5.47 11.00
CA MET A 218 1.72 4.78 9.79
C MET A 218 1.14 3.40 10.10
N SER A 219 1.80 2.64 10.98
CA SER A 219 1.34 1.33 11.45
C SER A 219 0.04 1.45 12.26
N TYR A 220 -0.08 2.48 13.08
CA TYR A 220 -1.29 2.78 13.85
C TYR A 220 -2.48 3.08 12.92
N PHE A 221 -2.35 4.04 12.00
CA PHE A 221 -3.45 4.38 11.09
C PHE A 221 -3.83 3.22 10.17
N ALA A 222 -2.85 2.51 9.61
CA ALA A 222 -3.14 1.36 8.75
C ALA A 222 -3.94 0.26 9.46
N ARG A 223 -3.82 0.13 10.79
CA ARG A 223 -4.57 -0.85 11.60
C ARG A 223 -5.95 -0.36 12.01
N ASN A 224 -6.07 0.93 12.35
CA ASN A 224 -7.24 1.46 13.05
C ASN A 224 -8.16 2.31 12.17
N ALA A 225 -7.68 2.81 11.03
CA ALA A 225 -8.46 3.66 10.12
C ALA A 225 -8.99 2.92 8.88
N CYS A 226 -8.95 1.58 8.88
CA CYS A 226 -9.71 0.80 7.90
C CYS A 226 -11.21 0.88 8.19
N GLU A 227 -12.03 0.87 7.15
CA GLU A 227 -13.49 0.81 7.29
C GLU A 227 -13.91 -0.46 8.04
N VAL A 228 -14.78 -0.30 9.04
CA VAL A 228 -15.43 -1.40 9.77
C VAL A 228 -16.93 -1.23 9.58
N ALA A 229 -17.54 -2.18 8.86
CA ALA A 229 -18.96 -2.17 8.57
C ALA A 229 -19.66 -3.31 9.34
N GLN A 230 -20.81 -3.00 9.95
CA GLN A 230 -21.68 -4.02 10.55
C GLN A 230 -22.62 -4.56 9.47
N HIS A 231 -22.67 -5.88 9.32
CA HIS A 231 -23.59 -6.56 8.41
C HIS A 231 -24.69 -7.25 9.22
N VAL A 232 -25.95 -7.01 8.84
CA VAL A 232 -27.13 -7.69 9.39
C VAL A 232 -27.85 -8.39 8.24
N THR A 233 -28.26 -9.63 8.47
CA THR A 233 -29.12 -10.43 7.58
C THR A 233 -30.59 -10.28 7.93
#